data_AF-A0A2D6AMI2-F1
#
_entry.id   AF-A0A2D6AMI2-F1
#
_cell.length_a   1.000
_cell.length_b   1.000
_cell.length_c   1.000
_cell.angle_alpha   90.00
_cell.angle_beta   90.00
_cell.angle_gamma   90.00
#
_symmetry.space_group_name_H-M   'P 1'
#
loop_
_entity.id
_entity.type
_entity.pdbx_description
1 polymer ?
#
loop_
_entity_poly.entity_id
_entity_poly.type
_entity_poly.pdbx_seq_one_letter_code
_entity_poly.pdbx_strand_id
1 'polypeptide(L)'
;MTTKKQIASTNDIFIDASETEHTVELGNGKCLKVWLREATWQNYTDAMRAFTRIDAKSQKISADFGAYYQEMLKKVLVKSEPKFDASDFPRLRADVGARIQELLVEPGDFTLSSDDTKN
;
A
#
# COMPACT_ATOMS: atom_id res chain seq x y z
N MET A 1 -31.97 11.15 -9.24
CA MET A 1 -31.90 9.69 -9.00
C MET A 1 -30.85 9.12 -9.94
N THR A 2 -29.66 8.82 -9.43
CA THR A 2 -28.59 8.21 -10.23
C THR A 2 -28.80 6.70 -10.22
N THR A 3 -29.19 6.13 -11.36
CA THR A 3 -29.45 4.69 -11.49
C THR A 3 -28.13 3.92 -11.31
N LYS A 4 -27.97 3.22 -10.19
CA LYS A 4 -26.80 2.36 -9.93
C LYS A 4 -26.86 1.16 -10.90
N LYS A 5 -25.82 0.97 -11.74
CA LYS A 5 -25.72 -0.15 -12.69
C LYS A 5 -24.99 -1.32 -12.02
N GLN A 6 -25.51 -2.54 -12.17
CA GLN A 6 -24.85 -3.76 -11.67
C GLN A 6 -23.59 -4.05 -12.49
N ILE A 7 -22.50 -4.42 -11.81
CA ILE A 7 -21.27 -4.90 -12.44
C ILE A 7 -21.58 -6.18 -13.23
N ALA A 8 -21.18 -6.21 -14.50
CA ALA A 8 -21.58 -7.24 -15.45
C ALA A 8 -20.48 -8.29 -15.73
N SER A 9 -19.21 -7.99 -15.42
CA SER A 9 -18.09 -8.87 -15.71
C SER A 9 -17.20 -9.07 -14.49
N THR A 10 -16.66 -10.28 -14.33
CA THR A 10 -15.69 -10.58 -13.28
C THR A 10 -14.34 -9.88 -13.50
N ASN A 11 -14.02 -9.52 -14.74
CA ASN A 11 -12.82 -8.72 -15.05
C ASN A 11 -12.90 -7.30 -14.47
N ASP A 12 -14.10 -6.81 -14.13
CA ASP A 12 -14.28 -5.53 -13.45
C ASP A 12 -14.02 -5.64 -11.93
N ILE A 13 -13.75 -6.84 -11.42
CA ILE A 13 -13.56 -7.15 -9.99
C ILE A 13 -12.13 -7.62 -9.71
N PHE A 14 -11.52 -8.33 -10.65
CA PHE A 14 -10.19 -8.88 -10.49
C PHE A 14 -9.12 -7.95 -11.04
N ILE A 15 -8.06 -7.82 -10.26
CA ILE A 15 -6.85 -7.09 -10.60
C ILE A 15 -6.05 -7.94 -11.59
N ASP A 16 -5.66 -7.35 -12.71
CA ASP A 16 -4.71 -7.96 -13.63
C ASP A 16 -3.33 -8.03 -12.98
N ALA A 17 -2.57 -9.10 -13.22
CA ALA A 17 -1.23 -9.30 -12.65
C ALA A 17 -0.16 -8.34 -13.22
N SER A 18 -0.55 -7.17 -13.72
CA SER A 18 0.34 -6.17 -14.31
C SER A 18 1.19 -5.50 -13.23
N GLU A 19 2.45 -5.23 -13.57
CA GLU A 19 3.36 -4.46 -12.74
C GLU A 19 3.49 -3.03 -13.31
N THR A 20 3.40 -2.04 -12.43
CA THR A 20 3.58 -0.63 -12.79
C THR A 20 4.98 -0.18 -12.38
N GLU A 21 5.73 0.41 -13.31
CA GLU A 21 7.02 1.03 -13.04
C GLU A 21 6.81 2.42 -12.43
N HIS A 22 7.43 2.67 -11.28
CA HIS A 22 7.49 3.97 -10.64
C HIS A 22 8.95 4.42 -10.55
N THR A 23 9.20 5.65 -11.00
CA THR A 23 10.49 6.32 -10.83
C THR A 23 10.41 7.27 -9.65
N VAL A 24 11.20 7.01 -8.62
CA VAL A 24 11.30 7.78 -7.39
C VAL A 24 12.54 8.67 -7.47
N GLU A 25 12.36 9.99 -7.51
CA GLU A 25 13.47 10.94 -7.52
C GLU A 25 14.00 11.19 -6.10
N LEU A 26 15.31 11.04 -5.91
CA LEU A 26 16.00 11.15 -4.61
C LEU A 26 16.83 12.44 -4.50
N GLY A 27 16.69 13.35 -5.47
CA GLY A 27 17.48 14.58 -5.59
C GLY A 27 18.85 14.36 -6.25
N ASN A 28 19.50 15.46 -6.66
CA ASN A 28 20.80 15.48 -7.33
C ASN A 28 20.87 14.59 -8.60
N GLY A 29 19.76 14.48 -9.33
CA GLY A 29 19.66 13.64 -10.52
C GLY A 29 19.69 12.12 -10.25
N LYS A 30 19.59 11.70 -8.99
CA LYS A 30 19.51 10.28 -8.63
C LYS A 30 18.05 9.85 -8.60
N CYS A 31 17.77 8.69 -9.20
CA CYS A 31 16.47 8.05 -9.15
C CYS A 31 16.58 6.61 -8.67
N LEU A 32 15.47 6.12 -8.14
CA LEU A 32 15.23 4.73 -7.80
C LEU A 32 14.04 4.26 -8.65
N LYS A 33 14.15 3.10 -9.30
CA LYS A 33 13.00 2.49 -9.97
C LYS A 33 12.44 1.37 -9.11
N VAL A 34 11.11 1.33 -9.00
CA VAL A 34 10.40 0.25 -8.31
C VAL A 34 9.25 -0.22 -9.18
N TRP A 35 9.00 -1.52 -9.19
CA TRP A 35 7.86 -2.11 -9.88
C TRP A 35 6.91 -2.65 -8.83
N LEU A 36 5.70 -2.10 -8.82
CA LEU A 36 4.65 -2.46 -7.89
C LEU A 36 3.52 -3.13 -8.66
N ARG A 37 3.04 -4.26 -8.15
CA ARG A 37 1.73 -4.79 -8.57
C ARG A 37 0.63 -4.10 -7.77
N GLU A 38 -0.56 -4.05 -8.34
CA GLU A 38 -1.71 -3.48 -7.65
C GLU A 38 -2.06 -4.29 -6.38
N ALA A 39 -2.43 -3.57 -5.32
CA ALA A 39 -2.72 -4.17 -4.03
C ALA A 39 -4.11 -4.81 -4.04
N THR A 40 -4.17 -6.13 -3.79
CA THR A 40 -5.45 -6.81 -3.62
C THR A 40 -6.09 -6.49 -2.27
N TRP A 41 -7.40 -6.72 -2.15
CA TRP A 41 -8.11 -6.63 -0.87
C TRP A 41 -7.49 -7.50 0.23
N GLN A 42 -6.99 -8.69 -0.13
CA GLN A 42 -6.29 -9.57 0.80
C GLN A 42 -4.98 -8.94 1.29
N ASN A 43 -4.23 -8.29 0.39
CA ASN A 43 -2.98 -7.62 0.75
C ASN A 43 -3.22 -6.50 1.77
N TYR A 44 -4.26 -5.70 1.53
CA TYR A 44 -4.69 -4.64 2.44
C TYR A 44 -5.12 -5.19 3.80
N THR A 45 -5.98 -6.21 3.82
CA THR A 45 -6.48 -6.82 5.06
C THR A 45 -5.34 -7.35 5.93
N ASP A 46 -4.34 -7.99 5.32
CA ASP A 46 -3.17 -8.48 6.04
C ASP A 46 -2.29 -7.35 6.58
N ALA A 47 -2.09 -6.28 5.81
CA ALA A 47 -1.35 -5.12 6.29
C ALA A 47 -2.09 -4.39 7.44
N MET A 48 -3.42 -4.32 7.38
CA MET A 48 -4.25 -3.76 8.46
C MET A 48 -4.22 -4.59 9.75
N ARG A 49 -4.04 -5.92 9.64
CA ARG A 49 -3.79 -6.77 10.80
C ARG A 49 -2.44 -6.44 11.44
N ALA A 50 -1.42 -6.18 10.63
CA ALA A 50 -0.11 -5.77 11.12
C ALA A 50 -0.12 -4.34 11.71
N PHE A 51 -0.95 -3.45 11.17
CA PHE A 51 -1.19 -2.10 11.68
C PHE A 51 -1.78 -2.11 13.09
N THR A 52 -2.69 -3.05 13.37
CA THR A 52 -3.40 -3.10 14.65
C THR A 52 -2.61 -3.92 15.66
N ARG A 53 -1.91 -3.25 16.57
CA ARG A 53 -1.19 -3.90 17.65
C ARG A 53 -2.00 -3.87 18.94
N ILE A 54 -2.42 -5.04 19.40
CA ILE A 54 -3.16 -5.23 20.66
C ILE A 54 -2.18 -5.64 21.76
N ASP A 55 -1.96 -4.77 22.74
CA ASP A 55 -1.19 -5.12 23.93
C ASP A 55 -2.06 -5.93 24.91
N ALA A 56 -1.77 -7.22 25.05
CA ALA A 56 -2.56 -8.14 25.86
C ALA A 56 -2.54 -7.83 27.37
N LYS A 57 -1.56 -7.06 27.86
CA LYS A 57 -1.43 -6.73 29.28
C LYS A 57 -2.15 -5.45 29.66
N SER A 58 -2.14 -4.46 28.78
CA SER A 58 -2.73 -3.14 29.00
C SER A 58 -4.08 -2.95 28.30
N GLN A 59 -4.50 -3.90 27.47
CA GLN A 59 -5.66 -3.80 26.57
C GLN A 59 -5.65 -2.55 25.68
N LYS A 60 -4.46 -1.95 25.48
CA LYS A 60 -4.29 -0.81 24.60
C LYS A 60 -4.19 -1.28 23.17
N ILE A 61 -5.00 -0.69 22.32
CA ILE A 61 -4.88 -0.79 20.87
C ILE A 61 -3.95 0.34 20.43
N SER A 62 -2.90 -0.02 19.71
CA SER A 62 -1.95 0.92 19.12
C SER A 62 -1.88 0.72 17.61
N ALA A 63 -1.67 1.81 16.91
CA ALA A 63 -1.47 1.85 15.47
C ALA A 63 0.04 1.77 15.16
N ASP A 64 0.44 0.84 14.30
CA ASP A 64 1.81 0.68 13.84
C ASP A 64 1.88 0.88 12.32
N PHE A 65 2.07 2.13 11.91
CA PHE A 65 2.22 2.49 10.49
C PHE A 65 3.46 1.85 9.86
N GLY A 66 4.53 1.64 10.64
CA GLY A 66 5.75 1.01 10.14
C GLY A 66 5.48 -0.44 9.74
N ALA A 67 4.81 -1.20 10.61
CA ALA A 67 4.40 -2.56 10.34
C ALA A 67 3.45 -2.65 9.13
N TYR A 68 2.51 -1.72 9.01
CA TYR A 68 1.61 -1.64 7.84
C TYR A 68 2.38 -1.50 6.53
N TYR A 69 3.22 -0.46 6.40
CA TYR A 69 3.92 -0.18 5.14
C TYR A 69 4.91 -1.29 4.79
N GLN A 70 5.56 -1.88 5.79
CA GLN A 70 6.45 -3.01 5.58
C GLN A 70 5.69 -4.23 5.04
N GLU A 71 4.54 -4.58 5.61
CA GLU A 71 3.72 -5.69 5.12
C GLU A 71 3.13 -5.41 3.74
N MET A 72 2.70 -4.18 3.47
CA MET A 72 2.21 -3.79 2.15
C MET A 72 3.30 -3.96 1.10
N LEU A 73 4.49 -3.40 1.33
CA LEU A 73 5.59 -3.48 0.38
C LEU A 73 6.07 -4.91 0.13
N LYS A 74 6.12 -5.77 1.15
CA LYS A 74 6.42 -7.20 0.98
C LYS A 74 5.49 -7.86 -0.04
N LYS A 75 4.24 -7.42 -0.09
CA LYS A 75 3.21 -8.00 -0.96
C LYS A 75 3.18 -7.35 -2.33
N VAL A 76 3.41 -6.04 -2.45
CA VAL A 76 3.25 -5.32 -3.71
C VAL A 76 4.56 -5.09 -4.47
N LEU A 77 5.71 -5.04 -3.81
CA LEU A 77 6.99 -4.89 -4.48
C LEU A 77 7.30 -6.15 -5.30
N VAL A 78 7.58 -5.96 -6.59
CA VAL A 78 7.99 -7.03 -7.51
C VAL A 78 9.50 -7.01 -7.70
N LYS A 79 10.06 -5.83 -8.00
CA LYS A 79 11.51 -5.62 -8.19
C LYS A 79 11.88 -4.14 -8.00
N SER A 80 13.16 -3.88 -7.83
CA SER A 80 13.73 -2.53 -7.69
C SER A 80 15.09 -2.40 -8.37
N GLU A 81 15.44 -1.18 -8.76
CA GLU A 81 16.76 -0.81 -9.30
C GLU A 81 17.26 0.50 -8.65
N PRO A 82 18.35 0.45 -7.84
CA PRO A 82 19.12 -0.73 -7.44
C PRO A 82 18.29 -1.75 -6.66
N LYS A 83 18.66 -3.03 -6.79
CA LYS A 83 17.94 -4.14 -6.16
C LYS A 83 18.05 -4.07 -4.64
N PHE A 84 16.91 -4.12 -3.98
CA PHE A 84 16.76 -4.33 -2.54
C PHE A 84 15.53 -5.19 -2.29
N ASP A 85 15.56 -5.94 -1.20
CA ASP A 85 14.44 -6.80 -0.81
C ASP A 85 13.61 -6.15 0.29
N ALA A 86 12.44 -6.73 0.57
CA ALA A 86 11.56 -6.16 1.58
C ALA A 86 12.12 -6.20 3.02
N SER A 87 13.14 -7.02 3.27
CA SER A 87 13.90 -7.00 4.51
C SER A 87 14.80 -5.77 4.66
N ASP A 88 15.12 -5.07 3.58
CA ASP A 88 15.99 -3.90 3.58
C ASP A 88 15.23 -2.60 3.85
N PHE A 89 13.88 -2.62 3.81
CA PHE A 89 13.05 -1.44 4.06
C PHE A 89 13.38 -0.68 5.35
N PRO A 90 13.59 -1.34 6.51
CA PRO A 90 13.96 -0.65 7.74
C PRO A 90 15.32 0.07 7.68
N ARG A 91 16.16 -0.26 6.67
CA ARG A 91 17.51 0.30 6.47
C ARG A 91 17.52 1.39 5.39
N LEU A 92 16.40 1.63 4.71
CA LEU A 92 16.32 2.71 3.74
C LEU A 92 16.54 4.06 4.44
N ARG A 93 17.12 4.99 3.70
CA ARG A 93 17.15 6.39 4.14
C ARG A 93 15.71 6.89 4.29
N ALA A 94 15.47 7.74 5.28
CA ALA A 94 14.13 8.23 5.61
C ALA A 94 13.43 8.90 4.41
N ASP A 95 14.18 9.66 3.60
CA ASP A 95 13.66 10.32 2.40
C ASP A 95 13.25 9.33 1.30
N VAL A 96 14.02 8.26 1.11
CA VAL A 96 13.68 7.19 0.16
C VAL A 96 12.42 6.46 0.62
N GLY A 97 12.37 6.10 1.91
CA GLY A 97 11.22 5.40 2.49
C GLY A 97 9.93 6.20 2.36
N ALA A 98 9.96 7.51 2.66
CA ALA A 98 8.80 8.39 2.52
C ALA A 98 8.29 8.44 1.07
N ARG A 99 9.18 8.55 0.08
CA ARG A 99 8.78 8.57 -1.34
C ARG A 99 8.17 7.26 -1.82
N ILE A 100 8.67 6.14 -1.31
CA ILE A 100 8.08 4.82 -1.63
C ILE A 100 6.71 4.69 -0.96
N GLN A 101 6.53 5.21 0.26
CA GLN A 101 5.25 5.18 0.97
C GLN A 101 4.15 5.95 0.23
N GLU A 102 4.50 7.06 -0.43
CA GLU A 102 3.56 7.85 -1.28
C GLU A 102 2.97 7.02 -2.45
N LEU A 103 3.58 5.89 -2.81
CA LEU A 103 3.10 5.00 -3.87
C LEU A 103 2.14 3.91 -3.37
N LEU A 104 1.95 3.79 -2.05
CA LEU A 104 1.17 2.75 -1.42
C LEU A 104 -0.19 3.27 -0.98
N VAL A 105 -1.17 2.37 -0.89
CA VAL A 105 -2.49 2.68 -0.35
C VAL A 105 -2.36 3.02 1.13
N GLU A 106 -2.93 4.15 1.57
CA GLU A 106 -2.92 4.50 2.98
C GLU A 106 -3.87 3.59 3.79
N PRO A 107 -3.56 3.31 5.07
CA PRO A 107 -4.46 2.57 5.97
C PRO A 107 -5.86 3.19 6.13
N GLY A 108 -6.01 4.48 5.81
CA GLY A 108 -7.27 5.22 5.88
C GLY A 108 -8.04 5.29 4.56
N ASP A 109 -7.41 4.95 3.43
CA ASP A 109 -8.00 5.19 2.11
C ASP A 109 -9.05 4.15 1.72
N PHE A 110 -8.95 2.92 2.24
CA PHE A 110 -9.95 1.89 1.94
C PHE A 110 -11.32 2.17 2.57
N THR A 111 -11.40 3.07 3.56
CA THR A 111 -12.64 3.39 4.29
C THR A 111 -13.37 4.64 3.79
N LEU A 112 -12.88 5.36 2.77
CA LEU A 112 -13.48 6.62 2.30
C LEU A 112 -14.14 6.57 0.91
N SER A 113 -14.55 5.39 0.44
CA SER A 113 -15.57 5.27 -0.61
C SER A 113 -16.99 5.11 -0.05
N SER A 114 -17.20 5.37 1.25
CA SER A 114 -18.53 5.47 1.88
C SER A 114 -19.07 6.90 1.99
N ASP A 115 -18.62 7.81 1.11
CA ASP A 115 -19.23 9.13 0.99
C ASP A 115 -20.21 9.14 -0.20
N ASP A 116 -21.34 8.42 -0.04
CA ASP A 116 -22.58 8.79 -0.73
C ASP A 116 -23.04 10.13 -0.10
N THR A 117 -22.44 11.20 -0.61
CA THR A 117 -22.91 12.58 -0.75
C THR A 117 -24.02 13.08 0.17
N LYS A 118 -23.73 14.22 0.85
CA LYS A 118 -24.69 15.28 1.11
C LYS A 118 -25.61 15.50 -0.11
N ASN A 119 -26.87 15.08 -0.03
CA ASN A 119 -28.08 15.88 -0.31
C ASN A 119 -29.35 15.11 0.05
#